data_AF-A0A7S2N7Y9-F1
#
_entry.id   AF-A0A7S2N7Y9-F1
#
_cell.length_a   1.000
_cell.length_b   1.000
_cell.length_c   1.000
_cell.angle_alpha   90.00
_cell.angle_beta   90.00
_cell.angle_gamma   90.00
#
_symmetry.space_group_name_H-M   'P 1'
#
loop_
_entity.id
_entity.type
_entity.pdbx_description
1 polymer ?
#
loop_
_entity_poly.entity_id
_entity_poly.type
_entity_poly.pdbx_seq_one_letter_code
_entity_poly.pdbx_strand_id
1 'polypeptide(L)'
;SAQILIAFAFSGMAQSLFWTIFGWTLLVFFVYDSLFACVAAYAPDAQLAQLLATPCLTIFMLFNGFCVSRGGSPPWFRWIFDLSPNFHAMQSIITSVAAA
;
A
#
# COMPACT_ATOMS: atom_id res chain seq x y z
N SER A 1 -0.57 -10.89 8.15
CA SER A 1 0.20 -11.03 9.40
C SER A 1 1.35 -12.03 9.28
N ALA A 2 1.13 -13.32 9.02
CA ALA A 2 2.23 -14.30 8.90
C ALA A 2 3.17 -14.07 7.70
N GLN A 3 2.63 -13.70 6.54
CA GLN A 3 3.39 -13.40 5.32
C GLN A 3 4.43 -12.28 5.49
N ILE A 4 4.16 -11.27 6.34
CA ILE A 4 5.09 -10.16 6.62
C ILE A 4 6.27 -10.66 7.46
N LEU A 5 6.00 -11.51 8.45
CA LEU A 5 7.04 -12.12 9.28
C LEU A 5 7.97 -13.00 8.44
N ILE A 6 7.39 -13.77 7.52
CA ILE A 6 8.12 -14.62 6.59
C ILE A 6 8.99 -13.75 5.66
N ALA A 7 8.41 -12.72 5.03
CA ALA A 7 9.15 -11.82 4.16
C ALA A 7 10.30 -11.10 4.88
N PHE A 8 10.06 -10.64 6.11
CA PHE A 8 11.09 -10.01 6.93
C PHE A 8 12.21 -10.99 7.29
N ALA A 9 11.87 -12.22 7.71
CA ALA A 9 12.83 -13.26 8.03
C ALA A 9 13.76 -13.60 6.85
N PHE A 10 13.22 -13.61 5.63
CA PHE A 10 14.02 -13.83 4.41
C PHE A 10 14.80 -12.60 3.95
N SER A 11 14.42 -11.40 4.36
CA SER A 11 15.05 -10.16 3.86
C SER A 11 16.44 -9.90 4.43
N GLY A 12 16.80 -10.52 5.57
CA GLY A 12 18.07 -10.26 6.26
C GLY A 12 18.26 -8.83 6.76
N MET A 13 17.19 -8.03 6.84
CA MET A 13 17.24 -6.64 7.29
C MET A 13 17.47 -6.51 8.81
N ALA A 14 17.97 -5.34 9.23
CA ALA A 14 18.15 -5.02 10.64
C ALA A 14 16.83 -5.09 11.42
N GLN A 15 16.87 -5.69 12.62
CA GLN A 15 15.69 -5.88 13.48
C GLN A 15 15.05 -4.55 13.93
N SER A 16 15.80 -3.44 13.91
CA SER A 16 15.28 -2.10 14.21
C SER A 16 14.21 -1.65 13.20
N LEU A 17 14.31 -2.07 11.94
CA LEU A 17 13.37 -1.72 10.87
C LEU A 17 12.07 -2.53 10.93
N PHE A 18 12.05 -3.62 11.69
CA PHE A 18 10.91 -4.51 11.80
C PHE A 18 9.64 -3.76 12.20
N TRP A 19 9.72 -2.94 13.25
CA TRP A 19 8.55 -2.24 13.78
C TRP A 19 7.98 -1.22 12.80
N THR A 20 8.84 -0.52 12.07
CA THR A 20 8.43 0.43 11.04
C THR A 20 7.73 -0.28 9.89
N ILE A 21 8.35 -1.33 9.33
CA ILE A 21 7.79 -2.08 8.20
C ILE A 21 6.48 -2.75 8.61
N PHE A 22 6.45 -3.37 9.78
CA PHE A 22 5.26 -4.03 10.31
C PHE A 22 4.12 -3.04 10.54
N GLY A 23 4.39 -1.91 11.18
CA GLY A 23 3.40 -0.86 11.46
C GLY A 23 2.78 -0.29 10.19
N TRP A 24 3.59 0.14 9.23
CA TRP A 24 3.09 0.69 7.96
C TRP A 24 2.32 -0.33 7.14
N THR A 25 2.81 -1.57 7.06
CA THR A 25 2.11 -2.63 6.30
C THR A 25 0.77 -2.99 6.94
N LEU A 26 0.69 -2.99 8.27
CA LEU A 26 -0.55 -3.26 9.01
C LEU A 26 -1.57 -2.13 8.84
N LEU A 27 -1.13 -0.87 8.81
CA LEU A 27 -1.99 0.27 8.48
C LEU A 27 -2.54 0.17 7.05
N VAL A 28 -1.67 -0.11 6.07
CA VAL A 28 -2.08 -0.31 4.66
C VAL A 28 -3.09 -1.45 4.56
N PHE A 29 -2.90 -2.55 5.30
CA PHE A 29 -3.83 -3.66 5.35
C PHE A 29 -5.23 -3.23 5.83
N PHE A 30 -5.31 -2.47 6.93
CA PHE A 30 -6.60 -1.98 7.43
C PHE A 30 -7.29 -1.01 6.47
N VAL A 31 -6.52 -0.18 5.75
CA VAL A 31 -7.07 0.71 4.72
C VAL A 31 -7.71 -0.10 3.59
N TYR A 32 -7.04 -1.15 3.12
CA TYR A 32 -7.61 -2.01 2.09
C TYR A 32 -8.80 -2.82 2.58
N ASP A 33 -8.77 -3.34 3.81
CA ASP A 33 -9.91 -4.03 4.41
C ASP A 33 -11.15 -3.10 4.47
N SER A 34 -10.94 -1.86 4.90
CA SER A 34 -11.99 -0.83 4.92
C SER A 34 -12.50 -0.47 3.51
N LEU A 35 -11.60 -0.40 2.53
CA LEU A 35 -11.97 -0.18 1.12
C LEU A 35 -12.83 -1.32 0.58
N PHE A 36 -12.43 -2.56 0.81
CA PHE A 36 -13.19 -3.74 0.39
C PHE A 36 -14.55 -3.80 1.09
N ALA A 37 -14.60 -3.51 2.39
CA ALA A 37 -15.86 -3.44 3.14
C ALA A 37 -16.79 -2.35 2.59
N CYS A 38 -16.26 -1.18 2.23
CA CYS A 38 -17.02 -0.09 1.63
C CYS A 38 -17.61 -0.49 0.27
N VAL A 39 -16.79 -1.11 -0.60
CA VAL A 39 -17.25 -1.58 -1.91
C VAL A 39 -18.28 -2.71 -1.77
N ALA A 40 -18.06 -3.64 -0.82
CA ALA A 40 -19.00 -4.73 -0.54
C ALA A 40 -20.34 -4.23 0.00
N ALA A 41 -20.36 -3.14 0.78
CA ALA A 41 -21.60 -2.53 1.26
C ALA A 41 -22.39 -1.83 0.15
N TYR A 42 -21.71 -1.36 -0.90
CA TYR A 42 -22.34 -0.72 -2.05
C TYR A 42 -22.83 -1.73 -3.10
N ALA A 43 -22.07 -2.80 -3.34
CA ALA A 43 -22.34 -3.74 -4.41
C ALA A 43 -23.50 -4.71 -4.04
N PRO A 44 -24.43 -4.99 -4.98
CA PRO A 44 -25.53 -5.93 -4.77
C PRO A 44 -25.09 -7.40 -4.73
N ASP A 45 -23.91 -7.72 -5.29
CA ASP A 45 -23.36 -9.08 -5.35
C ASP A 45 -21.83 -9.08 -5.22
N ALA A 46 -21.27 -10.24 -4.86
CA ALA A 46 -19.85 -10.40 -4.61
C ALA A 46 -18.97 -10.31 -5.88
N GLN A 47 -19.49 -10.68 -7.04
CA GLN A 47 -18.76 -10.56 -8.31
C GLN A 47 -18.60 -9.09 -8.70
N LEU A 48 -19.67 -8.30 -8.60
CA LEU A 48 -19.62 -6.87 -8.85
C LEU A 48 -18.74 -6.15 -7.80
N ALA A 49 -18.78 -6.58 -6.53
CA ALA A 49 -17.89 -6.04 -5.50
C ALA A 49 -16.40 -6.23 -5.86
N GLN A 50 -16.02 -7.44 -6.29
CA GLN A 50 -14.64 -7.71 -6.72
C GLN A 50 -14.27 -6.96 -8.00
N LEU A 51 -15.18 -6.87 -8.96
CA LEU A 51 -14.97 -6.13 -10.20
C LEU A 51 -14.69 -4.65 -9.93
N LEU A 52 -15.36 -4.05 -8.93
CA LEU A 52 -15.16 -2.65 -8.54
C LEU A 52 -13.90 -2.45 -7.69
N ALA A 53 -13.59 -3.35 -6.76
CA ALA A 53 -12.47 -3.17 -5.84
C ALA A 53 -11.10 -3.44 -6.49
N THR A 54 -11.02 -4.40 -7.43
CA THR A 54 -9.77 -4.77 -8.13
C THR A 54 -9.08 -3.60 -8.84
N PRO A 55 -9.77 -2.77 -9.66
CA PRO A 55 -9.14 -1.62 -10.30
C PRO A 55 -8.69 -0.57 -9.28
N CYS A 56 -9.45 -0.34 -8.19
CA CYS A 56 -9.05 0.57 -7.13
C CYS A 56 -7.73 0.13 -6.48
N LEU A 57 -7.61 -1.17 -6.16
CA LEU A 57 -6.38 -1.73 -5.60
C LEU A 57 -5.21 -1.63 -6.59
N THR A 58 -5.46 -1.96 -7.86
CA THR A 58 -4.44 -1.87 -8.93
C THR A 58 -3.89 -0.45 -9.07
N ILE A 59 -4.77 0.57 -9.05
CA ILE A 59 -4.36 1.98 -9.11
C ILE A 59 -3.45 2.30 -7.92
N PHE A 60 -3.87 2.00 -6.68
CA PHE A 60 -3.04 2.32 -5.52
C PHE A 60 -1.72 1.56 -5.47
N MET A 61 -1.67 0.33 -5.99
CA MET A 61 -0.42 -0.42 -6.14
C MET A 61 0.51 0.17 -7.20
N LEU A 62 -0.03 0.67 -8.33
CA LEU A 62 0.76 1.28 -9.39
C LEU A 62 1.37 2.62 -8.96
N PHE A 63 0.59 3.41 -8.22
CA PHE A 63 1.00 4.71 -7.67
C PHE A 63 1.64 4.58 -6.28
N ASN A 64 2.62 3.68 -6.15
CA ASN A 64 3.37 3.46 -4.92
C ASN A 64 4.70 4.26 -4.87
N GLY A 65 5.08 4.94 -5.95
CA GLY A 65 6.33 5.70 -6.05
C GLY A 65 7.51 4.92 -6.63
N PHE A 66 7.40 3.58 -6.71
CA PHE A 66 8.36 2.69 -7.34
C PHE A 66 7.97 2.34 -8.79
N CYS A 67 6.74 1.87 -9.02
CA CYS A 67 6.27 1.53 -10.36
C CYS A 67 6.07 2.78 -11.22
N VAL A 68 5.41 3.79 -10.66
CA VAL A 68 5.28 5.13 -11.25
C VAL A 68 5.91 6.12 -10.30
N SER A 69 6.86 6.92 -10.80
CA SER A 69 7.50 7.96 -9.99
C SER A 69 6.68 9.26 -10.03
N ARG A 70 6.62 9.96 -8.89
CA ARG A 70 5.95 11.27 -8.78
C ARG A 70 6.60 12.37 -9.65
N GLY A 71 7.86 12.17 -10.04
CA GLY A 71 8.61 13.08 -10.91
C GLY A 71 8.30 12.89 -12.40
N GLY A 72 8.00 11.66 -12.83
CA GLY A 72 7.63 11.35 -14.22
C GLY A 72 6.14 11.45 -14.52
N SER A 73 5.30 11.64 -13.50
CA SER A 73 3.85 11.70 -13.66
C SER A 73 3.37 13.13 -14.01
N PRO A 74 2.41 13.27 -14.94
CA PRO A 74 1.81 14.57 -15.24
C PRO A 74 1.19 15.25 -14.00
N PRO A 75 1.14 16.59 -13.95
CA PRO A 75 0.65 17.33 -12.77
C PRO A 75 -0.77 16.93 -12.33
N TRP A 76 -1.64 16.59 -13.28
CA TRP A 76 -3.02 16.20 -13.00
C TRP A 76 -3.17 14.82 -12.36
N PHE A 77 -2.14 13.97 -12.35
CA PHE A 77 -2.15 12.66 -11.68
C PHE A 77 -1.49 12.69 -10.29
N ARG A 78 -0.89 13.83 -9.89
CA ARG A 78 -0.14 13.91 -8.62
C ARG A 78 -0.97 13.64 -7.37
N TRP A 79 -2.25 14.01 -7.38
CA TRP A 79 -3.15 13.81 -6.24
C TRP A 79 -3.34 12.33 -5.88
N ILE A 80 -3.18 11.41 -6.86
CA ILE A 80 -3.29 9.96 -6.60
C ILE A 80 -2.16 9.50 -5.68
N PHE A 81 -0.96 10.07 -5.82
CA PHE A 81 0.15 9.77 -4.91
C PHE A 81 -0.12 10.25 -3.49
N ASP A 82 -0.80 11.39 -3.34
CA ASP A 82 -1.13 11.94 -2.04
C ASP A 82 -2.24 11.13 -1.35
N LEU A 83 -3.12 10.48 -2.11
CA LEU A 83 -4.16 9.57 -1.60
C LEU A 83 -3.66 8.14 -1.37
N SER A 84 -2.66 7.69 -2.13
CA SER A 84 -2.20 6.30 -2.13
C SER A 84 -1.55 5.92 -0.79
N PRO A 85 -2.13 4.99 -0.01
CA PRO A 85 -1.53 4.54 1.25
C PRO A 85 -0.19 3.84 1.02
N ASN A 86 0.02 3.22 -0.15
CA ASN A 86 1.28 2.56 -0.50
C ASN A 86 2.41 3.57 -0.73
N PHE A 87 2.11 4.74 -1.29
CA PHE A 87 3.13 5.77 -1.50
C PHE A 87 3.69 6.26 -0.16
N HIS A 88 2.81 6.53 0.80
CA HIS A 88 3.19 6.93 2.16
C HIS A 88 4.00 5.84 2.87
N ALA A 89 3.55 4.59 2.79
CA ALA A 89 4.25 3.46 3.37
C ALA A 89 5.64 3.22 2.73
N MET A 90 5.77 3.34 1.41
CA MET A 90 7.08 3.18 0.76
C MET A 90 8.03 4.31 1.15
N GLN A 91 7.56 5.56 1.14
CA GLN A 91 8.42 6.70 1.49
C GLN A 91 8.89 6.64 2.95
N SER A 92 8.04 6.25 3.89
CA SER A 92 8.41 6.11 5.30
C SER A 92 9.39 4.97 5.54
N ILE A 93 9.23 3.83 4.86
CA ILE A 93 10.15 2.71 4.95
C ILE A 93 11.52 3.10 4.38
N ILE A 94 11.56 3.73 3.20
CA ILE A 94 12.82 4.15 2.56
C ILE A 94 13.58 5.15 3.44
N THR A 95 12.89 6.14 3.99
CA THR A 95 13.51 7.13 4.89
C THR A 95 14.04 6.49 6.17
N SER A 96 13.34 5.48 6.69
CA SER A 96 13.79 4.74 7.88
C SER A 96 15.00 3.86 7.60
N VAL A 97 15.07 3.25 6.41
CA VAL A 97 16.24 2.47 5.97
C VAL A 97 17.45 3.39 5.74
N ALA A 98 17.25 4.58 5.17
CA ALA A 98 18.33 5.54 4.95
C ALA A 98 18.90 6.13 6.25
N ALA A 99 18.14 6.08 7.35
CA ALA A 99 18.54 6.56 8.67
C ALA A 99 19.16 5.48 9.58
N ALA A 100 19.10 4.21 9.17
CA ALA A 100 19.60 3.05 9.91
C ALA A 100 21.03 2.68 9.48
#